data_AF-A0A820L6F8-F1
#
_entry.id   AF-A0A820L6F8-F1
#
_cell.length_a   1.000
_cell.length_b   1.000
_cell.length_c   1.000
_cell.angle_alpha   90.00
_cell.angle_beta   90.00
_cell.angle_gamma   90.00
#
_symmetry.space_group_name_H-M   'P 1'
#
loop_
_entity.id
_entity.type
_entity.pdbx_description
1 polymer ?
#
loop_
_entity_poly.entity_id
_entity_poly.type
_entity_poly.pdbx_seq_one_letter_code
_entity_poly.pdbx_strand_id
1 'polypeptide(L)'
;TTPYRTAHIEHKTNGDPKWYQKLMKKYQPKDKTKSRYSQHENKQIEDQLARQPIPQSKAELVGHPLYVLKSKLLKFEGIYPNDTPPVGWLKEEPIYPRENIHILRSKQTWLKEAR
;
A
#
# COMPACT_ATOMS: atom_id res chain seq x y z
N THR A 1 -1.84 -13.72 -3.75
CA THR A 1 -2.80 -12.68 -3.34
C THR A 1 -2.23 -11.36 -3.78
N THR A 2 -2.96 -10.57 -4.56
CA THR A 2 -2.49 -9.27 -5.09
C THR A 2 -2.07 -8.37 -3.93
N PRO A 3 -0.89 -7.71 -3.98
CA PRO A 3 -0.37 -6.89 -2.86
C PRO A 3 -1.35 -5.80 -2.41
N TYR A 4 -2.17 -5.30 -3.33
CA TYR A 4 -3.16 -4.27 -3.11
C TYR A 4 -4.35 -4.70 -2.23
N ARG A 5 -4.71 -6.00 -2.23
CA ARG A 5 -5.84 -6.54 -1.45
C ARG A 5 -5.49 -6.72 0.03
N THR A 6 -4.21 -6.99 0.31
CA THR A 6 -3.67 -7.14 1.68
C THR A 6 -3.36 -5.80 2.33
N ALA A 7 -2.86 -4.81 1.58
CA ALA A 7 -2.48 -3.50 2.12
C ALA A 7 -3.65 -2.77 2.82
N HIS A 8 -4.88 -2.90 2.30
CA HIS A 8 -6.06 -2.29 2.91
C HIS A 8 -6.49 -2.97 4.24
N ILE A 9 -6.26 -4.28 4.35
CA ILE A 9 -6.66 -5.08 5.51
C ILE A 9 -5.61 -4.99 6.61
N GLU A 10 -4.34 -4.95 6.25
CA GLU A 10 -3.21 -4.77 7.18
C GLU A 10 -3.23 -3.38 7.82
N HIS A 11 -3.68 -2.33 7.12
CA HIS A 11 -3.81 -0.99 7.70
C HIS A 11 -5.09 -0.77 8.53
N LYS A 12 -6.20 -1.45 8.21
CA LYS A 12 -7.48 -1.24 8.90
C LYS A 12 -7.72 -2.18 10.08
N THR A 13 -7.05 -3.32 10.14
CA THR A 13 -7.22 -4.26 11.24
C THR A 13 -6.11 -4.06 12.26
N ASN A 14 -6.43 -3.61 13.47
CA ASN A 14 -5.54 -3.67 14.65
C ASN A 14 -5.22 -5.13 15.08
N GLY A 15 -5.51 -6.13 14.23
CA GLY A 15 -5.40 -7.56 14.51
C GLY A 15 -4.23 -8.20 13.76
N ASP A 16 -3.89 -9.44 14.14
CA ASP A 16 -2.74 -10.18 13.56
C ASP A 16 -2.88 -10.31 12.03
N PRO A 17 -2.06 -9.64 11.20
CA PRO A 17 -2.18 -9.68 9.74
C PRO A 17 -2.14 -11.10 9.15
N LYS A 18 -1.63 -12.07 9.91
CA LYS A 18 -1.62 -13.49 9.53
C LYS A 18 -3.02 -14.12 9.47
N TRP A 19 -4.03 -13.60 10.17
CA TRP A 19 -5.37 -14.18 10.18
C TRP A 19 -5.99 -14.18 8.78
N TYR A 20 -5.85 -13.07 8.05
CA TYR A 20 -6.40 -12.90 6.70
C TYR A 20 -5.66 -13.79 5.70
N GLN A 21 -4.33 -13.86 5.81
CA GLN A 21 -3.53 -14.75 4.98
C GLN A 21 -3.89 -16.21 5.21
N LYS A 22 -4.10 -16.61 6.47
CA LYS A 22 -4.55 -17.96 6.84
C LYS A 22 -5.93 -18.27 6.29
N LEU A 23 -6.86 -17.32 6.37
CA LEU A 23 -8.20 -17.44 5.80
C LEU A 23 -8.12 -17.62 4.28
N MET A 24 -7.39 -16.74 3.59
CA MET A 24 -7.22 -16.80 2.14
C MET A 24 -6.59 -18.12 1.70
N LYS A 25 -5.58 -18.63 2.43
CA LYS A 25 -4.97 -19.92 2.15
C LYS A 25 -5.94 -21.09 2.35
N LYS A 26 -6.80 -21.04 3.37
CA LYS A 26 -7.79 -22.10 3.65
C LYS A 26 -8.82 -22.24 2.54
N TYR A 27 -9.28 -21.12 1.98
CA TYR A 27 -10.28 -21.09 0.92
C TYR A 27 -9.67 -20.99 -0.49
N GLN A 28 -8.34 -21.09 -0.63
CA GLN A 28 -7.69 -21.06 -1.92
C GLN A 28 -8.01 -22.35 -2.70
N PRO A 29 -8.53 -22.25 -3.94
CA PRO A 29 -8.79 -23.43 -4.75
C PRO A 29 -7.48 -24.16 -5.10
N LYS A 30 -7.48 -25.49 -4.98
CA LYS A 30 -6.30 -26.35 -5.25
C LYS A 30 -5.98 -26.53 -6.75
N ASP A 31 -6.88 -26.09 -7.63
CA ASP A 31 -6.79 -26.31 -9.06
C ASP A 31 -5.82 -25.33 -9.74
N LYS A 32 -4.83 -25.88 -10.47
CA LYS A 32 -3.81 -25.11 -11.20
C LYS A 32 -4.41 -24.29 -12.35
N THR A 33 -5.55 -24.71 -12.92
CA THR A 33 -6.22 -23.97 -14.01
C THR A 33 -6.75 -22.61 -13.53
N LYS A 34 -7.24 -22.53 -12.28
CA LYS A 34 -7.62 -21.27 -11.61
C LYS A 34 -6.44 -20.34 -11.33
N SER A 35 -5.20 -20.83 -11.36
CA SER A 35 -4.01 -19.98 -11.20
C SER A 35 -3.86 -18.99 -12.35
N ARG A 36 -4.11 -19.41 -13.61
CA ARG A 36 -4.06 -18.51 -14.77
C ARG A 36 -5.15 -17.44 -14.74
N TYR A 37 -6.38 -17.83 -14.40
CA TYR A 37 -7.48 -16.87 -14.24
C TYR A 37 -7.21 -15.89 -13.10
N SER A 38 -6.68 -16.35 -11.97
CA SER A 38 -6.31 -15.47 -10.86
C SER A 38 -5.19 -14.50 -11.22
N GLN A 39 -4.20 -14.92 -12.02
CA GLN A 39 -3.17 -14.01 -12.54
C GLN A 39 -3.77 -12.96 -13.48
N HIS A 40 -4.70 -13.36 -14.35
CA HIS A 40 -5.38 -12.44 -15.26
C HIS A 40 -6.23 -11.43 -14.48
N GLU A 41 -6.99 -11.88 -13.48
CA GLU A 41 -7.78 -11.02 -12.58
C GLU A 41 -6.88 -10.02 -11.83
N ASN A 42 -5.75 -10.49 -11.29
CA ASN A 42 -4.77 -9.61 -10.64
C ASN A 42 -4.27 -8.51 -11.58
N LYS A 43 -3.91 -8.89 -12.81
CA LYS A 43 -3.47 -7.94 -13.84
C LYS A 43 -4.57 -6.96 -14.19
N GLN A 44 -5.82 -7.41 -14.32
CA GLN A 44 -6.95 -6.52 -14.59
C GLN A 44 -7.16 -5.50 -13.45
N ILE A 45 -7.02 -5.94 -12.20
CA ILE A 45 -7.10 -5.05 -11.03
C ILE A 45 -5.97 -4.02 -11.05
N GLU A 46 -4.74 -4.44 -11.36
CA GLU A 46 -3.57 -3.57 -11.52
C GLU A 46 -3.76 -2.54 -12.64
N ASP A 47 -4.19 -3.00 -13.81
CA ASP A 47 -4.48 -2.16 -14.97
C ASP A 47 -5.60 -1.16 -14.66
N GLN A 48 -6.65 -1.59 -13.95
CA GLN A 48 -7.74 -0.72 -13.54
C GLN A 48 -7.26 0.35 -12.54
N LEU A 49 -6.45 -0.02 -11.55
CA LEU A 49 -5.88 0.90 -10.58
C LEU A 49 -4.97 1.94 -11.26
N ALA A 50 -4.16 1.53 -12.24
CA ALA A 50 -3.29 2.43 -12.99
C ALA A 50 -4.06 3.41 -13.88
N ARG A 51 -5.25 3.02 -14.36
CA ARG A 51 -6.14 3.88 -15.18
C ARG A 51 -6.97 4.85 -14.34
N GLN A 52 -7.07 4.65 -13.03
CA GLN A 52 -7.85 5.55 -12.18
C GLN A 52 -7.18 6.94 -12.17
N PRO A 53 -7.98 8.02 -12.28
CA PRO A 53 -7.45 9.36 -12.16
C PRO A 53 -6.88 9.57 -10.74
N ILE A 54 -5.99 10.55 -10.61
CA ILE A 54 -5.46 10.93 -9.30
C ILE A 54 -6.65 11.34 -8.40
N PRO A 55 -6.76 10.77 -7.19
CA PRO A 55 -7.87 11.05 -6.28
C PRO A 55 -7.99 12.55 -5.98
N GLN A 56 -9.22 13.07 -6.06
CA GLN A 56 -9.51 14.51 -5.93
C GLN A 56 -9.96 14.89 -4.53
N SER A 57 -10.08 13.93 -3.62
CA SER A 57 -10.47 14.17 -2.23
C SER A 57 -9.38 13.76 -1.25
N LYS A 58 -9.21 14.54 -0.19
CA LYS A 58 -8.32 14.20 0.92
C LYS A 58 -8.71 12.86 1.56
N ALA A 59 -10.01 12.55 1.59
CA ALA A 59 -10.51 11.30 2.18
C ALA A 59 -10.11 10.07 1.36
N GLU A 60 -10.11 10.17 0.03
CA GLU A 60 -9.71 9.09 -0.87
C GLU A 60 -8.21 8.79 -0.80
N LEU A 61 -7.41 9.81 -0.51
CA LEU A 61 -5.98 9.67 -0.32
C LEU A 61 -5.60 9.02 1.03
N VAL A 62 -6.50 8.97 2.00
CA VAL A 62 -6.24 8.28 3.27
C VAL A 62 -6.26 6.77 3.04
N GLY A 63 -5.09 6.14 3.11
CA GLY A 63 -4.94 4.70 2.86
C GLY A 63 -4.98 4.31 1.39
N HIS A 64 -4.73 5.26 0.48
CA HIS A 64 -4.59 4.97 -0.94
C HIS A 64 -3.31 4.15 -1.20
N PRO A 65 -3.36 3.09 -2.03
CA PRO A 65 -2.22 2.20 -2.23
C PRO A 65 -1.04 2.86 -2.96
N LEU A 66 -1.30 3.80 -3.88
CA LEU A 66 -0.27 4.41 -4.73
C LEU A 66 0.18 5.80 -4.28
N TYR A 67 -0.64 6.52 -3.51
CA TYR A 67 -0.47 7.96 -3.29
C TYR A 67 -0.65 8.33 -1.82
N VAL A 68 0.01 9.39 -1.38
CA VAL A 68 -0.13 9.96 -0.04
C VAL A 68 -0.06 11.49 -0.11
N LEU A 69 -0.65 12.18 0.86
CA LEU A 69 -0.32 13.59 1.11
C LEU A 69 0.85 13.70 2.09
N LYS A 70 1.67 14.73 1.90
CA LYS A 70 2.72 15.09 2.87
C LYS A 70 2.19 15.26 4.30
N SER A 71 0.98 15.82 4.46
CA SER A 71 0.34 16.03 5.77
C SER A 71 -0.17 14.74 6.44
N LYS A 72 -0.25 13.64 5.69
CA LYS A 72 -0.71 12.33 6.17
C LYS A 72 0.43 11.35 6.46
N LEU A 73 1.68 11.81 6.39
CA LEU A 73 2.83 11.04 6.83
C LEU A 73 2.87 10.96 8.35
N LEU A 74 3.17 9.78 8.88
CA LEU A 74 3.42 9.60 10.30
C LEU A 74 4.81 10.15 10.68
N LYS A 75 5.03 10.45 11.96
CA LYS A 75 6.33 10.97 12.45
C LYS A 75 7.52 10.03 12.21
N PHE A 76 7.24 8.76 11.99
CA PHE A 76 8.23 7.71 11.71
C PHE A 76 8.23 7.33 10.23
N GLU A 77 7.59 8.11 9.36
CA GLU A 77 7.64 7.94 7.92
C GLU A 77 8.35 9.16 7.30
N GLY A 78 9.18 8.92 6.29
CA GLY A 78 9.90 9.96 5.58
C GLY A 78 9.86 9.74 4.08
N ILE A 79 9.98 10.82 3.30
CA ILE A 79 10.08 10.73 1.84
C ILE A 79 11.56 10.60 1.48
N TYR A 80 11.91 9.65 0.62
CA TYR A 80 13.25 9.49 0.07
C TYR A 80 13.15 9.03 -1.40
N PRO A 81 13.96 9.56 -2.33
CA PRO A 81 14.95 10.64 -2.17
C PRO A 81 14.31 12.01 -1.85
N ASN A 82 15.06 12.90 -1.18
CA ASN A 82 14.54 14.22 -0.78
C ASN A 82 14.16 15.11 -1.97
N ASP A 83 14.77 14.88 -3.13
CA ASP A 83 14.51 15.61 -4.39
C ASP A 83 13.32 15.03 -5.18
N THR A 84 12.51 14.17 -4.57
CA THR A 84 11.33 13.59 -5.23
C THR A 84 10.36 14.71 -5.62
N PRO A 85 10.04 14.90 -6.92
CA PRO A 85 9.02 15.85 -7.32
C PRO A 85 7.62 15.34 -6.92
N PRO A 86 6.71 16.23 -6.49
CA PRO A 86 5.33 15.83 -6.23
C PRO A 86 4.65 15.38 -7.52
N VAL A 87 3.86 14.30 -7.45
CA VAL A 87 3.09 13.76 -8.60
C VAL A 87 1.97 14.71 -8.99
N GLY A 88 1.43 15.42 -8.01
CA GLY A 88 0.38 16.39 -8.22
C GLY A 88 0.12 17.20 -6.96
N TRP A 89 -0.86 18.09 -7.06
CA TRP A 89 -1.25 18.98 -5.98
C TRP A 89 -2.73 18.82 -5.71
N LEU A 90 -3.08 18.59 -4.46
CA LEU A 90 -4.47 18.65 -4.03
C LEU A 90 -4.69 19.94 -3.26
N LYS A 91 -5.34 20.90 -3.91
CA LYS A 91 -5.49 22.28 -3.42
C LYS A 91 -4.11 22.92 -3.24
N GLU A 92 -3.53 22.82 -2.06
CA GLU A 92 -2.23 23.39 -1.69
C GLU A 92 -1.28 22.35 -1.06
N GLU A 93 -1.69 21.08 -1.00
CA GLU A 93 -0.88 20.02 -0.43
C GLU A 93 -0.26 19.15 -1.53
N PRO A 94 1.08 18.94 -1.49
CA PRO A 94 1.75 18.07 -2.46
C PRO A 94 1.41 16.59 -2.21
N ILE A 95 1.15 15.88 -3.30
CA ILE A 95 0.92 14.44 -3.34
C ILE A 95 2.22 13.74 -3.73
N TYR A 96 2.59 12.73 -2.95
CA TYR A 96 3.77 11.90 -3.20
C TYR A 96 3.38 10.46 -3.49
N PRO A 97 4.20 9.73 -4.26
CA PRO A 97 3.99 8.31 -4.46
C PRO A 97 4.28 7.56 -3.14
N ARG A 98 3.49 6.54 -2.83
CA ARG A 98 3.67 5.72 -1.62
C ARG A 98 5.01 4.96 -1.65
N GLU A 99 5.53 4.66 -2.84
CA GLU A 99 6.81 3.97 -3.03
C GLU A 99 8.02 4.73 -2.45
N ASN A 100 7.95 6.06 -2.43
CA ASN A 100 9.03 6.91 -1.90
C ASN A 100 8.88 7.17 -0.39
N ILE A 101 7.89 6.57 0.26
CA ILE A 101 7.70 6.69 1.70
C ILE A 101 8.38 5.52 2.38
N HIS A 102 9.29 5.84 3.27
CA HIS A 102 10.03 4.86 4.04
C HIS A 102 9.72 4.98 5.52
N ILE A 103 9.56 3.82 6.17
CA ILE A 103 9.44 3.73 7.62
C ILE A 103 10.83 3.93 8.22
N LEU A 104 10.98 5.03 8.95
CA LEU A 104 12.15 5.38 9.73
C LEU A 104 12.06 4.73 11.10
N ARG A 105 13.18 4.13 11.53
CA ARG A 105 13.29 3.45 12.81
C ARG A 105 14.41 4.05 13.63
N SER A 106 14.19 4.10 14.95
CA SER A 106 15.23 4.51 15.89
C SER A 106 16.33 3.45 15.98
N LYS A 107 17.53 3.84 16.42
CA LYS A 107 18.64 2.90 16.68
C LYS A 107 18.21 1.74 17.59
N GLN A 108 17.44 2.02 18.64
CA GLN A 108 16.94 0.98 19.54
C GLN A 108 15.96 0.03 18.85
N THR A 109 15.08 0.53 17.99
CA THR A 109 14.16 -0.30 17.21
C THR A 109 14.93 -1.24 16.28
N TRP A 110 15.95 -0.71 15.58
CA TRP A 110 16.84 -1.53 14.74
C TRP A 110 17.57 -2.61 15.54
N LEU A 111 18.07 -2.29 16.73
CA LEU A 111 18.72 -3.26 17.62
C LEU A 111 17.76 -4.32 18.16
N LYS A 112 16.50 -3.96 18.46
CA LYS A 112 15.48 -4.94 18.89
C LYS A 112 15.02 -5.84 17.76
N GLU A 113 14.95 -5.31 16.55
CA GLU A 113 14.57 -6.06 15.36
C GLU A 113 15.70 -6.92 14.81
N ALA A 114 16.91 -6.87 15.40
CA ALA A 114 18.14 -7.56 15.01
C ALA A 114 17.88 -8.74 14.07
N ARG A 115 17.90 -8.43 12.77
CA ARG A 115 18.00 -9.37 11.67
C ARG A 115 19.39 -9.98 11.65
#